data_AF-A0A226EMI0-F1
#
_entry.id   AF-A0A226EMI0-F1
#
_cell.length_a   1.000
_cell.length_b   1.000
_cell.length_c   1.000
_cell.angle_alpha   90.00
_cell.angle_beta   90.00
_cell.angle_gamma   90.00
#
_symmetry.space_group_name_H-M   'P 1'
#
loop_
_entity.id
_entity.type
_entity.pdbx_description
1 polymer ?
#
loop_
_entity_poly.entity_id
_entity_poly.type
_entity_poly.pdbx_seq_one_letter_code
_entity_poly.pdbx_strand_id
1 'polypeptide(L)'
;MKLCTGASWEGGLTLIAFIDITLATISVIASAALFTVPGLYNTVQEIFYEFGDYQSPDELQFTVWAIFITLLIVSSLIYLAIEVVLFLTLREATSNRSYSLCHKWFYIRISLLIFSIAFSIYRISVLEYSPYDAVFEPLKFYRAIELVFVSNFMSEIKREQKGLSRQIIEQIIRSSV
;
A
#
# COMPACT_ATOMS: atom_id res chain seq x y z
N MET A 1 -30.39 -7.11 -10.39
CA MET A 1 -29.64 -8.21 -9.74
C MET A 1 -29.22 -7.70 -8.36
N LYS A 2 -30.03 -7.97 -7.33
CA LYS A 2 -29.73 -7.61 -5.94
C LYS A 2 -28.89 -8.75 -5.37
N LEU A 3 -27.57 -8.56 -5.27
CA LEU A 3 -26.71 -9.46 -4.53
C LEU A 3 -27.00 -9.25 -3.03
N CYS A 4 -27.51 -10.32 -2.43
CA CYS A 4 -27.49 -10.70 -1.02
C CYS A 4 -27.15 -9.61 0.01
N THR A 5 -28.18 -9.23 0.78
CA THR A 5 -28.15 -8.91 2.21
C THR A 5 -26.77 -8.86 2.90
N GLY A 6 -26.35 -7.65 3.30
CA GLY A 6 -25.87 -7.47 4.67
C GLY A 6 -24.40 -7.13 4.92
N ALA A 7 -23.66 -6.58 3.96
CA ALA A 7 -22.51 -5.74 4.27
C ALA A 7 -22.60 -4.49 3.40
N SER A 8 -22.74 -3.30 4.01
CA SER A 8 -22.64 -2.07 3.23
C SER A 8 -21.22 -2.00 2.65
N TRP A 9 -21.09 -1.53 1.40
CA TRP A 9 -19.78 -1.27 0.79
C TRP A 9 -18.88 -0.44 1.70
N GLU A 10 -19.50 0.43 2.51
CA GLU A 10 -18.84 1.26 3.50
C GLU A 10 -18.11 0.45 4.59
N GLY A 11 -18.76 -0.61 5.10
CA GLY A 11 -18.14 -1.53 6.05
C GLY A 11 -17.00 -2.33 5.41
N GLY A 12 -17.18 -2.77 4.16
CA GLY A 12 -16.15 -3.49 3.41
C GLY A 12 -14.90 -2.66 3.14
N LEU A 13 -15.07 -1.41 2.69
CA LEU A 13 -13.95 -0.51 2.42
C LEU A 13 -13.22 -0.07 3.69
N THR A 14 -13.95 0.12 4.78
CA THR A 14 -13.34 0.44 6.08
C THR A 14 -12.53 -0.75 6.61
N LEU A 15 -13.02 -1.98 6.43
CA LEU A 15 -12.30 -3.19 6.79
C LEU A 15 -11.02 -3.34 5.95
N ILE A 16 -11.08 -3.11 4.63
CA ILE A 16 -9.91 -3.11 3.74
C ILE A 16 -8.86 -2.11 4.24
N ALA A 17 -9.28 -0.87 4.51
CA ALA A 17 -8.39 0.17 4.99
C ALA A 17 -7.75 -0.20 6.36
N PHE A 18 -8.50 -0.86 7.23
CA PHE A 18 -7.99 -1.33 8.52
C PHE A 18 -6.97 -2.48 8.37
N ILE A 19 -7.24 -3.43 7.47
CA ILE A 19 -6.32 -4.51 7.13
C ILE A 19 -5.01 -3.91 6.60
N ASP A 20 -5.07 -2.88 5.75
CA ASP A 20 -3.89 -2.18 5.22
C ASP A 20 -2.99 -1.60 6.30
N ILE A 21 -3.55 -0.82 7.23
CA ILE A 21 -2.79 -0.28 8.36
C ILE A 21 -2.19 -1.40 9.20
N THR A 22 -2.94 -2.48 9.43
CA THR A 22 -2.50 -3.61 10.24
C THR A 22 -1.31 -4.30 9.58
N LEU A 23 -1.39 -4.59 8.28
CA LEU A 23 -0.31 -5.21 7.51
C LEU A 23 0.91 -4.29 7.44
N ALA A 24 0.71 -2.98 7.23
CA ALA A 24 1.80 -2.01 7.23
C ALA A 24 2.51 -1.98 8.59
N THR A 25 1.75 -1.95 9.69
CA THR A 25 2.30 -1.95 11.05
C THR A 25 3.08 -3.23 11.34
N ILE A 26 2.52 -4.40 10.99
CA ILE A 26 3.21 -5.69 11.12
C ILE A 26 4.49 -5.69 10.30
N SER A 27 4.48 -5.15 9.07
CA SER A 27 5.66 -5.07 8.22
C SER A 27 6.76 -4.20 8.85
N VAL A 28 6.42 -3.05 9.42
CA VAL A 28 7.39 -2.17 10.10
C VAL A 28 7.98 -2.87 11.32
N ILE A 29 7.15 -3.53 12.13
CA ILE A 29 7.59 -4.27 13.32
C ILE A 29 8.47 -5.46 12.93
N ALA A 30 8.08 -6.24 11.92
CA ALA A 30 8.84 -7.38 11.43
C ALA A 30 10.20 -6.94 10.88
N SER A 31 10.24 -5.84 10.12
CA SER A 31 11.49 -5.22 9.69
C SER A 31 12.37 -4.81 10.88
N ALA A 32 11.82 -4.08 11.85
CA ALA A 32 12.58 -3.70 13.04
C ALA A 32 13.09 -4.92 13.84
N ALA A 33 12.30 -5.99 13.95
CA ALA A 33 12.66 -7.19 14.68
C ALA A 33 13.68 -8.07 13.94
N LEU A 34 13.50 -8.30 12.64
CA LEU A 34 14.40 -9.15 11.84
C LEU A 34 15.80 -8.54 11.68
N PHE A 35 15.90 -7.21 11.54
CA PHE A 35 17.17 -6.53 11.35
C PHE A 35 17.89 -6.18 12.66
N THR A 36 17.25 -6.38 13.82
CA THR A 36 17.90 -6.32 15.14
C THR A 36 18.47 -7.67 15.58
N VAL A 37 18.23 -8.77 14.83
CA VAL A 37 18.82 -10.08 15.10
C VAL A 37 20.26 -10.12 14.55
N PRO A 38 21.28 -10.41 15.39
CA PRO A 38 22.70 -10.43 15.00
C PRO A 38 23.03 -11.36 13.82
N GLY A 39 22.21 -12.38 13.55
CA GLY A 39 22.43 -13.32 12.45
C GLY A 39 22.35 -12.71 11.05
N LEU A 40 21.57 -11.63 10.86
CA LEU A 40 21.47 -10.95 9.56
C LEU A 40 22.64 -9.99 9.28
N TYR A 41 23.39 -9.58 10.31
CA TYR A 41 24.64 -8.83 10.15
C TYR A 41 25.64 -9.61 9.28
N ASN A 42 25.74 -10.93 9.49
CA ASN A 42 26.63 -11.81 8.74
C ASN A 42 26.20 -11.99 7.28
N THR A 43 24.89 -12.06 7.00
CA THR A 43 24.37 -12.21 5.62
C THR A 43 24.50 -10.91 4.82
N VAL A 44 24.37 -9.75 5.47
CA VAL A 44 24.65 -8.44 4.84
C VAL A 44 26.15 -8.27 4.59
N GLN A 45 27.02 -8.76 5.47
CA GLN A 45 28.46 -8.80 5.21
C GLN A 45 28.81 -9.57 3.92
N GLU A 46 28.19 -10.73 3.67
CA GLU A 46 28.44 -11.53 2.46
C GLU A 46 27.98 -10.85 1.16
N ILE A 47 26.89 -10.08 1.18
CA ILE A 47 26.34 -9.43 -0.01
C ILE A 47 27.16 -8.19 -0.42
N PHE A 48 27.79 -7.51 0.52
CA PHE A 48 28.47 -6.23 0.29
C PHE A 48 30.01 -6.30 0.26
N TYR A 49 30.63 -7.45 0.57
CA TYR A 49 32.09 -7.59 0.56
C TYR A 49 32.61 -8.56 -0.52
N GLU A 50 33.23 -7.97 -1.54
CA GLU A 50 34.26 -8.63 -2.34
C GLU A 50 35.61 -8.52 -1.59
N PHE A 51 36.43 -9.57 -1.61
CA PHE A 51 37.73 -9.64 -0.92
C PHE A 51 38.72 -8.62 -1.51
N GLY A 52 38.89 -7.46 -0.85
CA GLY A 52 39.83 -6.43 -1.31
C GLY A 52 40.08 -5.31 -0.30
N ASP A 53 41.01 -5.57 0.62
CA ASP A 53 41.92 -4.66 1.34
C ASP A 53 41.45 -3.22 1.66
N TYR A 54 40.89 -3.00 2.86
CA TYR A 54 40.86 -1.66 3.48
C TYR A 54 41.03 -1.68 5.00
N GLN A 55 41.62 -0.57 5.46
CA GLN A 55 42.04 -0.20 6.82
C GLN A 55 40.96 -0.38 7.91
N SER A 56 41.39 -0.87 9.08
CA SER A 56 40.62 -1.17 10.31
C SER A 56 39.15 -1.57 10.05
N PRO A 57 38.89 -2.86 9.76
CA PRO A 57 37.63 -3.35 9.20
C PRO A 57 36.38 -3.07 10.05
N ASP A 58 36.51 -2.89 11.36
CA ASP A 58 35.36 -2.90 12.27
C ASP A 58 34.53 -1.59 12.24
N GLU A 59 35.17 -0.42 12.13
CA GLU A 59 34.48 0.88 12.19
C GLU A 59 33.75 1.25 10.88
N LEU A 60 34.36 0.92 9.73
CA LEU A 60 33.74 1.12 8.42
C LEU A 60 32.54 0.19 8.21
N GLN A 61 32.67 -1.07 8.65
CA GLN A 61 31.58 -2.06 8.60
C GLN A 61 30.41 -1.67 9.49
N PHE A 62 30.68 -1.18 10.71
CA PHE A 62 29.64 -0.67 11.61
C PHE A 62 28.91 0.53 10.98
N THR A 63 29.63 1.43 10.33
CA THR A 63 29.06 2.63 9.70
C THR A 63 28.13 2.28 8.54
N VAL A 64 28.55 1.38 7.63
CA VAL A 64 27.71 0.94 6.50
C VAL A 64 26.44 0.23 6.99
N TRP A 65 26.57 -0.63 8.00
CA TRP A 65 25.43 -1.33 8.59
C TRP A 65 24.46 -0.37 9.30
N ALA A 66 24.98 0.60 10.05
CA ALA A 66 24.17 1.62 10.70
C ALA A 66 23.43 2.50 9.68
N ILE A 67 24.06 2.86 8.56
CA ILE A 67 23.43 3.60 7.47
C ILE A 67 22.32 2.77 6.83
N PHE A 68 22.57 1.49 6.54
CA PHE A 68 21.58 0.59 5.96
C PHE A 68 20.34 0.44 6.85
N ILE A 69 20.53 0.18 8.15
CA ILE A 69 19.43 0.07 9.11
C ILE A 69 18.66 1.39 9.22
N THR A 70 19.36 2.51 9.25
CA THR A 70 18.72 3.83 9.33
C THR A 70 17.86 4.08 8.09
N LEU A 71 18.36 3.80 6.89
CA LEU A 71 17.59 3.89 5.65
C LEU A 71 16.37 2.97 5.66
N LEU A 72 16.51 1.76 6.20
CA LEU A 72 15.42 0.79 6.30
C LEU A 72 14.32 1.27 7.27
N ILE A 73 14.69 1.79 8.44
CA ILE A 73 13.74 2.33 9.42
C ILE A 73 13.03 3.57 8.84
N VAL A 74 13.78 4.50 8.27
CA VAL A 74 13.21 5.74 7.70
C VAL A 74 12.25 5.41 6.56
N SER A 75 12.62 4.53 5.62
CA SER A 75 11.74 4.12 4.52
C SER A 75 10.49 3.39 5.04
N SER A 76 10.63 2.55 6.06
CA SER A 76 9.50 1.85 6.71
C SER A 76 8.52 2.83 7.36
N LEU A 77 9.01 3.88 8.03
CA LEU A 77 8.17 4.93 8.63
C LEU A 77 7.46 5.78 7.57
N ILE A 78 8.14 6.12 6.47
CA ILE A 78 7.53 6.84 5.34
C ILE A 78 6.41 6.00 4.75
N TYR A 79 6.63 4.70 4.54
CA TYR A 79 5.61 3.78 4.04
C TYR A 79 4.39 3.74 4.96
N LEU A 80 4.59 3.63 6.29
CA LEU A 80 3.49 3.66 7.26
C LEU A 80 2.72 4.98 7.21
N ALA A 81 3.41 6.12 7.09
CA ALA A 81 2.76 7.42 6.97
C ALA A 81 1.87 7.51 5.72
N ILE A 82 2.33 6.97 4.58
CA ILE A 82 1.54 6.90 3.34
C ILE A 82 0.29 6.04 3.56
N GLU A 83 0.42 4.87 4.21
CA GLU A 83 -0.72 3.98 4.49
C GLU A 83 -1.75 4.64 5.42
N VAL A 84 -1.31 5.39 6.44
CA VAL A 84 -2.21 6.16 7.30
C VAL A 84 -2.97 7.23 6.50
N VAL A 85 -2.28 7.95 5.61
CA VAL A 85 -2.93 8.95 4.74
C VAL A 85 -3.95 8.29 3.80
N LEU A 86 -3.61 7.14 3.22
CA LEU A 86 -4.51 6.37 2.37
C LEU A 86 -5.73 5.87 3.15
N PHE A 87 -5.55 5.37 4.37
CA PHE A 87 -6.64 4.97 5.25
C PHE A 87 -7.60 6.11 5.53
N LEU A 88 -7.08 7.27 5.97
CA LEU A 88 -7.90 8.44 6.26
C LEU A 88 -8.66 8.90 5.01
N THR A 89 -7.98 8.93 3.86
CA THR A 89 -8.58 9.32 2.59
C THR A 89 -9.71 8.36 2.18
N LEU A 90 -9.51 7.04 2.28
CA LEU A 90 -10.54 6.07 1.90
C LEU A 90 -11.71 6.10 2.88
N ARG A 91 -11.45 6.24 4.18
CA ARG A 91 -12.49 6.40 5.20
C ARG A 91 -13.34 7.64 4.93
N GLU A 92 -12.71 8.78 4.67
CA GLU A 92 -13.41 10.03 4.35
C GLU A 92 -14.18 9.91 3.03
N ALA A 93 -13.56 9.31 2.00
CA ALA A 93 -14.20 9.10 0.71
C ALA A 93 -15.45 8.22 0.82
N THR A 94 -15.37 7.19 1.68
CA THR A 94 -16.47 6.26 1.97
C THR A 94 -17.59 6.95 2.73
N SER A 95 -17.26 7.66 3.83
CA SER A 95 -18.24 8.38 4.65
C SER A 95 -18.96 9.48 3.88
N ASN A 96 -18.25 10.20 3.01
CA ASN A 96 -18.79 11.34 2.25
C ASN A 96 -19.29 10.92 0.86
N ARG A 97 -19.25 9.62 0.51
CA ARG A 97 -19.50 9.08 -0.85
C ARG A 97 -18.85 9.94 -1.95
N SER A 98 -17.59 10.35 -1.74
CA SER A 98 -16.88 11.30 -2.60
C SER A 98 -16.06 10.60 -3.68
N TYR A 99 -16.53 10.68 -4.93
CA TYR A 99 -15.84 10.11 -6.10
C TYR A 99 -14.41 10.67 -6.26
N SER A 100 -14.21 11.97 -6.01
CA SER A 100 -12.90 12.62 -6.18
C SER A 100 -11.85 12.05 -5.21
N LEU A 101 -12.22 11.82 -3.96
CA LEU A 101 -11.33 11.22 -2.97
C LEU A 101 -11.05 9.75 -3.27
N CYS A 102 -12.07 8.96 -3.64
CA CYS A 102 -11.85 7.57 -4.09
C CYS A 102 -10.93 7.51 -5.31
N HIS A 103 -11.10 8.42 -6.27
CA HIS A 103 -10.27 8.50 -7.46
C HIS A 103 -8.81 8.81 -7.11
N LYS A 104 -8.56 9.82 -6.27
CA LYS A 104 -7.20 10.14 -5.79
C LYS A 104 -6.57 8.93 -5.09
N TRP A 105 -7.31 8.30 -4.18
CA TRP A 105 -6.86 7.11 -3.47
C TRP A 105 -6.48 5.99 -4.44
N PHE A 106 -7.34 5.69 -5.41
CA PHE A 106 -7.13 4.65 -6.42
C PHE A 106 -5.84 4.87 -7.21
N TYR A 107 -5.58 6.09 -7.66
CA TYR A 107 -4.38 6.41 -8.45
C TYR A 107 -3.09 6.35 -7.63
N ILE A 108 -3.13 6.75 -6.36
CA ILE A 108 -1.96 6.61 -5.48
C ILE A 108 -1.69 5.11 -5.26
N ARG A 109 -2.74 4.33 -4.97
CA ARG A 109 -2.62 2.89 -4.69
C ARG A 109 -2.11 2.09 -5.89
N ILE A 110 -2.64 2.34 -7.09
CA ILE A 110 -2.17 1.66 -8.31
C ILE A 110 -0.72 2.04 -8.64
N SER A 111 -0.31 3.29 -8.39
CA SER A 111 1.08 3.71 -8.59
C SER A 111 2.02 2.95 -7.65
N LEU A 112 1.67 2.83 -6.37
CA LEU A 112 2.44 2.04 -5.40
C LEU A 112 2.54 0.56 -5.81
N LEU A 113 1.46 -0.02 -6.32
CA LEU A 113 1.47 -1.41 -6.82
C LEU A 113 2.41 -1.57 -8.02
N ILE A 114 2.36 -0.65 -8.99
CA ILE A 114 3.25 -0.66 -10.16
C ILE A 114 4.71 -0.53 -9.74
N PHE A 115 5.03 0.42 -8.86
CA PHE A 115 6.39 0.58 -8.33
C PHE A 115 6.88 -0.68 -7.60
N SER A 116 6.02 -1.31 -6.79
CA SER A 116 6.35 -2.55 -6.09
C SER A 116 6.60 -3.72 -7.05
N ILE A 117 5.83 -3.84 -8.13
CA ILE A 117 6.04 -4.85 -9.17
C ILE A 117 7.37 -4.59 -9.91
N ALA A 118 7.61 -3.34 -10.33
CA ALA A 118 8.86 -2.96 -11.00
C ALA A 118 10.08 -3.25 -10.14
N PHE A 119 10.00 -2.97 -8.83
CA PHE A 119 11.08 -3.27 -7.89
C PHE A 119 11.33 -4.78 -7.75
N SER A 120 10.28 -5.61 -7.69
CA SER A 120 10.46 -7.07 -7.68
C SER A 120 11.07 -7.58 -8.98
N ILE A 121 10.66 -7.06 -10.15
CA ILE A 121 11.26 -7.44 -11.43
C ILE A 121 12.75 -7.06 -11.46
N TYR A 122 13.08 -5.84 -11.03
CA TYR A 122 14.46 -5.38 -10.94
C TYR A 122 15.28 -6.30 -10.04
N ARG A 123 14.76 -6.65 -8.85
CA ARG A 123 15.42 -7.57 -7.95
C ARG A 123 15.61 -8.95 -8.55
N ILE A 124 14.61 -9.55 -9.17
CA ILE A 124 14.76 -10.85 -9.84
C ILE A 124 15.81 -10.79 -10.96
N SER A 125 15.95 -9.64 -11.62
CA SER A 125 16.81 -9.49 -12.80
C SER A 125 18.27 -9.17 -12.45
N VAL A 126 18.54 -8.51 -11.32
CA VAL A 126 19.86 -7.94 -10.98
C VAL A 126 20.39 -8.44 -9.64
N LEU A 127 19.52 -8.88 -8.73
CA LEU A 127 19.86 -9.32 -7.38
C LEU A 127 19.44 -10.78 -7.18
N GLU A 128 20.03 -11.46 -6.21
CA GLU A 128 19.52 -12.77 -5.81
C GLU A 128 18.14 -12.60 -5.17
N TYR A 129 17.13 -13.23 -5.78
CA TYR A 129 15.77 -13.22 -5.25
C TYR A 129 15.71 -14.04 -3.98
N SER A 130 15.43 -13.39 -2.86
CA SER A 130 15.40 -14.06 -1.56
C SER A 130 14.06 -14.79 -1.36
N PRO A 131 14.03 -15.96 -0.70
CA PRO A 131 12.79 -16.60 -0.28
C PRO A 131 11.89 -15.69 0.57
N TYR A 132 12.47 -14.74 1.31
CA TYR A 132 11.71 -13.74 2.07
C TYR A 132 10.88 -12.84 1.15
N ASP A 133 11.33 -12.60 -0.08
CA ASP A 133 10.67 -11.72 -1.03
C ASP A 133 9.39 -12.37 -1.58
N ALA A 134 9.40 -13.70 -1.71
CA ALA A 134 8.24 -14.48 -2.13
C ALA A 134 7.07 -14.36 -1.15
N VAL A 135 7.35 -14.16 0.16
CA VAL A 135 6.32 -14.00 1.19
C VAL A 135 5.51 -12.71 0.98
N PHE A 136 6.09 -11.70 0.34
CA PHE A 136 5.43 -10.43 0.07
C PHE A 136 4.68 -10.39 -1.27
N GLU A 137 4.87 -11.38 -2.16
CA GLU A 137 4.15 -11.44 -3.44
C GLU A 137 2.63 -11.60 -3.30
N PRO A 138 2.09 -12.44 -2.38
CA PRO A 138 0.65 -12.52 -2.11
C PRO A 138 0.01 -11.17 -1.73
N LEU A 139 0.76 -10.26 -1.09
CA LEU A 139 0.25 -8.93 -0.74
C LEU A 139 -0.07 -8.10 -1.98
N LYS A 140 0.64 -8.29 -3.09
CA LYS A 140 0.35 -7.60 -4.35
C LYS A 140 -0.96 -8.07 -4.96
N PHE A 141 -1.25 -9.36 -4.86
CA PHE A 141 -2.55 -9.91 -5.28
C PHE A 141 -3.68 -9.36 -4.42
N TYR A 142 -3.49 -9.31 -3.10
CA TYR A 142 -4.44 -8.66 -2.19
C TYR A 142 -4.70 -7.20 -2.60
N ARG A 143 -3.66 -6.40 -2.83
CA ARG A 143 -3.78 -5.01 -3.29
C ARG A 143 -4.51 -4.86 -4.62
N ALA A 144 -4.32 -5.80 -5.56
CA ALA A 144 -5.06 -5.80 -6.81
C ALA A 144 -6.57 -6.03 -6.59
N ILE A 145 -6.94 -6.90 -5.64
CA ILE A 145 -8.33 -7.12 -5.25
C ILE A 145 -8.93 -5.83 -4.66
N GLU A 146 -8.22 -5.12 -3.79
CA GLU A 146 -8.68 -3.84 -3.22
C GLU A 146 -9.03 -2.81 -4.29
N LEU A 147 -8.20 -2.69 -5.32
CA LEU A 147 -8.44 -1.79 -6.45
C LEU A 147 -9.75 -2.14 -7.15
N VAL A 148 -10.06 -3.43 -7.32
CA VAL A 148 -11.34 -3.87 -7.89
C VAL A 148 -12.51 -3.45 -6.99
N PHE A 149 -12.41 -3.62 -5.67
CA PHE A 149 -13.43 -3.19 -4.72
C PHE A 149 -13.69 -1.69 -4.79
N VAL A 150 -12.64 -0.86 -4.76
CA VAL A 150 -12.77 0.60 -4.82
C VAL A 150 -13.29 1.06 -6.18
N SER A 151 -12.88 0.43 -7.28
CA SER A 151 -13.38 0.74 -8.62
C SER A 151 -14.89 0.46 -8.77
N ASN A 152 -15.36 -0.64 -8.18
CA ASN A 152 -16.79 -0.96 -8.12
C ASN A 152 -17.55 0.09 -7.30
N PHE A 153 -17.04 0.48 -6.14
CA PHE A 153 -17.64 1.53 -5.32
C PHE A 153 -17.70 2.89 -6.03
N MET A 154 -16.63 3.28 -6.71
CA MET A 154 -16.61 4.50 -7.54
C MET A 154 -17.67 4.48 -8.64
N SER A 155 -17.87 3.31 -9.25
CA SER A 155 -18.91 3.12 -10.27
C SER A 155 -20.32 3.25 -9.69
N GLU A 156 -20.53 2.82 -8.45
CA GLU A 156 -21.79 3.01 -7.72
C GLU A 156 -22.07 4.49 -7.44
N ILE A 157 -21.12 5.22 -6.86
CA ILE A 157 -21.25 6.67 -6.61
C ILE A 157 -21.59 7.42 -7.91
N LYS A 158 -20.91 7.08 -9.02
CA LYS A 158 -21.14 7.72 -10.31
C LYS A 158 -22.55 7.45 -10.87
N ARG A 159 -23.12 6.27 -10.58
CA ARG A 159 -24.51 5.93 -10.97
C ARG A 159 -25.51 6.72 -10.13
N GLU A 160 -25.28 6.83 -8.83
CA GLU A 160 -26.13 7.60 -7.90
C GLU A 160 -26.18 9.08 -8.29
N GLN A 161 -25.03 9.69 -8.55
CA GLN A 161 -24.96 11.10 -8.98
C GLN A 161 -25.74 11.35 -10.27
N LYS A 162 -25.60 10.47 -11.28
CA LYS A 162 -26.37 10.58 -12.53
C LYS A 162 -27.88 10.43 -12.32
N GLY A 163 -28.29 9.53 -11.42
CA GLY A 163 -29.69 9.35 -11.05
C GLY A 163 -30.28 10.60 -10.41
N LEU A 164 -29.56 11.19 -9.45
CA LEU A 164 -29.97 12.41 -8.76
C LEU A 164 -30.08 13.59 -9.72
N SER A 165 -29.11 13.78 -10.63
CA SER A 165 -29.17 14.85 -11.63
C SER A 165 -30.40 14.73 -12.54
N ARG A 166 -30.79 13.51 -12.94
CA ARG A 166 -32.01 13.30 -13.73
C ARG A 166 -33.28 13.67 -12.96
N GLN A 167 -33.38 13.26 -11.69
CA GLN A 167 -34.54 13.58 -10.85
C GLN A 167 -34.70 15.09 -10.64
N ILE A 168 -33.59 15.80 -10.41
CA ILE A 168 -33.61 17.27 -10.24
C ILE A 168 -34.10 17.95 -11.52
N ILE A 169 -33.61 17.52 -12.70
CA ILE A 169 -34.04 18.06 -13.98
C ILE A 169 -35.54 17.81 -14.21
N GLU A 170 -36.03 16.60 -13.92
CA GLU A 170 -37.45 16.27 -14.05
C GLU A 170 -38.34 17.08 -13.10
N GLN A 171 -37.87 17.35 -11.87
CA GLN A 171 -38.58 18.21 -10.92
C GLN A 171 -38.68 19.65 -11.41
N ILE A 172 -37.58 20.22 -11.93
CA ILE A 172 -37.57 21.58 -12.48
C ILE A 172 -38.54 21.71 -13.66
N ILE A 173 -38.55 20.72 -14.56
CA ILE A 173 -39.48 20.69 -15.70
C ILE A 173 -40.93 20.63 -15.21
N ARG A 174 -41.24 19.81 -14.21
CA ARG A 174 -42.62 19.72 -13.67
C ARG A 174 -43.06 20.96 -12.90
N SER A 175 -42.15 21.70 -12.28
CA SER A 175 -42.48 22.94 -11.55
C SER A 175 -42.61 24.17 -12.45
N SER A 176 -42.22 24.07 -13.73
CA SER A 176 -42.25 25.17 -14.70
C SER A 176 -43.43 25.11 -15.69
N VAL A 177 -44.32 24.12 -15.54
CA VAL A 177 -45.59 23.95 -16.27
C VAL A 177 -46.74 24.18 -15.31
#